data_AF-A0A7Y5QYV5-F1
#
_entry.id   AF-A0A7Y5QYV5-F1
#
_cell.length_a   1.000
_cell.length_b   1.000
_cell.length_c   1.000
_cell.angle_alpha   90.00
_cell.angle_beta   90.00
_cell.angle_gamma   90.00
#
_symmetry.space_group_name_H-M   'P 1'
#
loop_
_entity.id
_entity.type
_entity.pdbx_description
1 polymer ?
#
loop_
_entity_poly.entity_id
_entity_poly.type
_entity_poly.pdbx_seq_one_letter_code
_entity_poly.pdbx_strand_id
1 'polypeptide(L)'
;MMAPSQRRAGDTCGTLVLIGGGCSADGEALGTFVERSGGHEGGRIVGFTTASSDPMGSAIAWRNDLKIAGATNVEIPIVDRRDAAQDKRIAELVAEAQGIFLGGGDQVHLVATIGGSRVGNAIRDAYRRGAIVCGTSAGAAALTETILAGGEVDEQGVNTDMHIGPGLGLLGFRAMIDTHFAERRRLHRLFVAIASNPDLMGLGIDEDTALVVEGHLAEVVGKGGVTFVDGRGVRFDNANEVTTGSRLTLSYLRVGLLGPGYQFNLRERELDCLVKSKQTREPVASVKGEGA
;
A
#
# COMPACT_ATOMS: atom_id res chain seq x y z
N MET A 1 21.13 19.47 -7.36
CA MET A 1 19.77 20.04 -7.31
C MET A 1 19.03 19.58 -8.56
N MET A 2 18.19 18.56 -8.46
CA MET A 2 17.23 18.24 -9.52
C MET A 2 16.14 19.31 -9.52
N ALA A 3 15.76 19.79 -10.70
CA ALA A 3 14.67 20.74 -10.85
C ALA A 3 13.35 20.14 -10.32
N PRO A 4 12.46 20.92 -9.69
CA PRO A 4 11.18 20.39 -9.22
C PRO A 4 10.37 19.97 -10.45
N SER A 5 10.03 18.69 -10.55
CA SER A 5 9.04 18.23 -11.52
C SER A 5 7.72 18.97 -11.23
N GLN A 6 7.14 19.58 -12.27
CA GLN A 6 5.89 20.34 -12.12
C GLN A 6 4.78 19.38 -11.67
N ARG A 7 4.36 19.48 -10.39
CA ARG A 7 3.23 18.73 -9.84
C ARG A 7 2.00 18.94 -10.72
N ARG A 8 1.41 17.84 -11.21
CA ARG A 8 0.13 17.87 -11.94
C ARG A 8 -1.03 17.72 -10.98
N ALA A 9 -2.21 18.21 -11.36
CA ALA A 9 -3.45 17.88 -10.65
C ALA A 9 -3.59 16.35 -10.57
N GLY A 10 -3.64 15.81 -9.35
CA GLY A 10 -3.70 14.36 -9.07
C GLY A 10 -2.40 13.72 -8.58
N ASP A 11 -1.26 14.43 -8.52
CA ASP A 11 -0.10 13.93 -7.78
C ASP A 11 -0.39 13.94 -6.28
N THR A 12 0.03 12.90 -5.56
CA THR A 12 -0.18 12.83 -4.12
C THR A 12 0.58 13.94 -3.38
N CYS A 13 -0.03 14.50 -2.33
CA CYS A 13 0.55 15.61 -1.59
C CYS A 13 1.49 15.19 -0.46
N GLY A 14 1.37 13.95 0.05
CA GLY A 14 2.23 13.38 1.10
C GLY A 14 2.83 12.04 0.66
N THR A 15 3.71 11.49 1.51
CA THR A 15 4.38 10.21 1.26
C THR A 15 3.54 9.05 1.80
N LEU A 16 3.40 7.98 1.00
CA LEU A 16 2.88 6.70 1.49
C LEU A 16 4.02 5.71 1.66
N VAL A 17 3.94 4.90 2.73
CA VAL A 17 4.81 3.74 2.93
C VAL A 17 3.93 2.50 2.98
N LEU A 18 3.93 1.70 1.92
CA LEU A 18 3.00 0.58 1.74
C LEU A 18 3.75 -0.73 1.97
N ILE A 19 3.61 -1.31 3.16
CA ILE A 19 4.37 -2.50 3.58
C ILE A 19 3.57 -3.77 3.30
N GLY A 20 4.22 -4.78 2.71
CA GLY A 20 3.60 -6.06 2.35
C GLY A 20 3.26 -6.98 3.54
N GLY A 21 3.53 -6.59 4.79
CA GLY A 21 3.32 -7.45 5.96
C GLY A 21 4.62 -8.09 6.45
N GLY A 22 4.54 -9.01 7.41
CA GLY A 22 5.71 -9.70 7.98
C GLY A 22 6.80 -8.74 8.49
N CYS A 23 6.39 -7.57 8.98
CA CYS A 23 7.28 -6.43 9.21
C CYS A 23 8.25 -6.70 10.36
N SER A 24 9.56 -6.58 10.12
CA SER A 24 10.56 -6.62 11.19
C SER A 24 10.62 -5.27 11.90
N ALA A 25 10.71 -5.27 13.23
CA ALA A 25 10.78 -4.03 14.02
C ALA A 25 12.07 -3.22 13.76
N ASP A 26 13.16 -3.90 13.43
CA ASP A 26 14.45 -3.34 13.01
C ASP A 26 14.64 -3.36 11.48
N GLY A 27 13.56 -3.66 10.73
CA GLY A 27 13.57 -3.76 9.28
C GLY A 27 13.58 -2.39 8.60
N GLU A 28 14.19 -2.35 7.42
CA GLU A 28 14.30 -1.14 6.60
C GLU A 28 12.92 -0.55 6.22
N ALA A 29 11.92 -1.40 5.99
CA ALA A 29 10.56 -0.98 5.66
C ALA A 29 9.91 -0.15 6.78
N LEU A 30 9.98 -0.61 8.03
CA LEU A 30 9.44 0.15 9.18
C LEU A 30 10.33 1.34 9.53
N GLY A 31 11.65 1.16 9.47
CA GLY A 31 12.64 2.21 9.70
C GLY A 31 12.41 3.41 8.78
N THR A 32 12.16 3.17 7.50
CA THR A 32 11.85 4.22 6.50
C THR A 32 10.62 5.04 6.88
N PHE A 33 9.57 4.39 7.42
CA PHE A 33 8.41 5.11 7.92
C PHE A 33 8.75 6.00 9.13
N VAL A 34 9.47 5.45 10.10
CA VAL A 34 9.84 6.18 11.32
C VAL A 34 10.75 7.37 10.99
N GLU A 35 11.77 7.15 10.16
CA GLU A 35 12.70 8.19 9.70
C GLU A 35 11.96 9.33 9.00
N ARG A 36 11.15 9.00 7.97
CA ARG A 36 10.43 10.02 7.19
C ARG A 36 9.37 10.77 7.99
N SER A 37 8.86 10.15 9.06
CA SER A 37 7.92 10.80 9.99
C SER A 37 8.60 11.70 11.02
N GLY A 38 9.94 11.78 11.02
CA GLY A 38 10.72 12.47 12.05
C GLY A 38 10.60 11.81 13.43
N GLY A 39 10.32 10.51 13.48
CA GLY A 39 10.02 9.78 14.71
C GLY A 39 11.21 9.69 15.67
N HIS A 40 12.44 9.72 15.13
CA HIS A 40 13.67 9.78 15.91
C HIS A 40 13.81 11.12 16.66
N GLU A 41 13.31 12.21 16.07
CA GLU A 41 13.38 13.58 16.58
C GLU A 41 12.15 14.01 17.40
N GLY A 42 11.23 13.08 17.70
CA GLY A 42 10.03 13.37 18.50
C GLY A 42 8.77 13.67 17.69
N GLY A 43 8.83 13.49 16.36
CA GLY A 43 7.66 13.53 15.48
C GLY A 43 6.56 12.60 16.00
N ARG A 44 5.34 13.14 16.08
CA ARG A 44 4.17 12.43 16.59
C ARG A 44 3.72 11.38 15.58
N ILE A 45 3.75 10.12 15.99
CA ILE A 45 3.19 8.99 15.25
C ILE A 45 1.88 8.55 15.90
N VAL A 46 0.81 8.51 15.10
CA VAL A 46 -0.50 8.00 15.53
C VAL A 46 -0.80 6.69 14.81
N GLY A 47 -0.93 5.59 15.56
CA GLY A 47 -1.21 4.26 15.03
C GLY A 47 -2.67 3.85 15.18
N PHE A 48 -3.13 3.00 14.28
CA PHE A 48 -4.45 2.37 14.34
C PHE A 48 -4.32 0.86 14.14
N THR A 49 -4.89 0.11 15.06
CA THR A 49 -4.97 -1.35 15.03
C THR A 49 -6.37 -1.86 14.72
N THR A 50 -7.18 -1.00 14.09
CA THR A 50 -8.59 -1.28 13.74
C THR A 50 -8.76 -2.55 12.94
N ALA A 51 -7.82 -2.90 12.05
CA ALA A 51 -7.92 -4.11 11.23
C ALA A 51 -7.78 -5.40 12.08
N SER A 52 -7.16 -5.33 13.26
CA SER A 52 -6.86 -6.50 14.07
C SER A 52 -8.10 -7.07 14.76
N SER A 53 -8.15 -8.40 14.92
CA SER A 53 -9.11 -9.07 15.78
C SER A 53 -8.84 -8.87 17.27
N ASP A 54 -7.62 -8.47 17.64
CA ASP A 54 -7.23 -7.99 18.97
C ASP A 54 -6.55 -6.61 18.86
N PRO A 55 -7.35 -5.52 18.75
CA PRO A 55 -6.82 -4.17 18.62
C PRO A 55 -5.92 -3.75 19.79
N MET A 56 -6.23 -4.19 21.01
CA MET A 56 -5.48 -3.81 22.21
C MET A 56 -4.11 -4.50 22.27
N GLY A 57 -4.07 -5.83 22.09
CA GLY A 57 -2.80 -6.56 22.04
C GLY A 57 -1.91 -6.08 20.89
N SER A 58 -2.53 -5.86 19.72
CA SER A 58 -1.83 -5.30 18.56
C SER A 58 -1.28 -3.89 18.84
N ALA A 59 -2.00 -3.05 19.59
CA ALA A 59 -1.53 -1.70 19.94
C ALA A 59 -0.34 -1.73 20.91
N ILE A 60 -0.26 -2.73 21.77
CA ILE A 60 0.91 -2.94 22.63
C ILE A 60 2.11 -3.36 21.78
N ALA A 61 1.93 -4.36 20.90
CA ALA A 61 2.97 -4.86 20.02
C ALA A 61 3.52 -3.77 19.09
N TRP A 62 2.66 -3.08 18.33
CA TRP A 62 3.11 -2.04 17.40
C TRP A 62 3.78 -0.85 18.06
N ARG A 63 3.34 -0.49 19.27
CA ARG A 63 4.03 0.56 20.05
C ARG A 63 5.43 0.13 20.48
N ASN A 64 5.65 -1.16 20.74
CA ASN A 64 6.98 -1.67 21.01
C ASN A 64 7.83 -1.70 19.73
N ASP A 65 7.28 -2.19 18.62
CA ASP A 65 8.02 -2.32 17.37
C ASP A 65 8.40 -0.95 16.78
N LEU A 66 7.50 0.03 16.82
CA LEU A 66 7.80 1.41 16.43
C LEU A 66 8.89 2.04 17.31
N LYS A 67 8.94 1.69 18.60
CA LYS A 67 10.02 2.14 19.50
C LYS A 67 11.35 1.48 19.18
N ILE A 68 11.36 0.18 18.85
CA ILE A 68 12.56 -0.54 18.39
C ILE A 68 13.06 0.09 17.09
N ALA A 69 12.16 0.45 16.18
CA ALA A 69 12.45 1.21 14.96
C ALA A 69 12.92 2.65 15.24
N GLY A 70 12.89 3.12 16.50
CA GLY A 70 13.45 4.40 16.92
C GLY A 70 12.44 5.54 17.12
N ALA A 71 11.14 5.28 17.04
CA ALA A 71 10.11 6.29 17.30
C ALA A 71 10.01 6.60 18.80
N THR A 72 10.00 7.89 19.14
CA THR A 72 9.98 8.35 20.54
C THR A 72 8.61 8.85 21.01
N ASN A 73 7.72 9.22 20.09
CA ASN A 73 6.40 9.79 20.37
C ASN A 73 5.30 9.03 19.61
N VAL A 74 4.79 7.96 20.22
CA VAL A 74 3.82 7.03 19.60
C VAL A 74 2.55 6.96 20.43
N GLU A 75 1.41 7.26 19.81
CA GLU A 75 0.08 7.07 20.38
C GLU A 75 -0.77 6.14 19.50
N ILE A 76 -1.42 5.15 20.09
CA ILE A 76 -2.26 4.18 19.36
C ILE A 76 -3.64 4.15 20.03
N PRO A 77 -4.54 5.10 19.70
CA PRO A 77 -5.91 5.07 20.19
C PRO A 77 -6.68 3.88 19.61
N ILE A 78 -7.56 3.29 20.41
CA ILE A 78 -8.40 2.17 19.97
C ILE A 78 -9.62 2.70 19.22
N VAL A 79 -9.66 2.41 17.92
CA VAL A 79 -10.80 2.71 17.03
C VAL A 79 -11.25 1.40 16.41
N ASP A 80 -12.02 0.62 17.16
CA ASP A 80 -12.49 -0.72 16.79
C ASP A 80 -13.91 -0.72 16.19
N ARG A 81 -14.60 0.42 16.25
CA ARG A 81 -15.97 0.58 15.76
C ARG A 81 -16.23 1.98 15.24
N ARG A 82 -17.29 2.08 14.45
CA ARG A 82 -17.67 3.33 13.75
C ARG A 82 -17.86 4.52 14.69
N ASP A 83 -18.41 4.32 15.87
CA ASP A 83 -18.62 5.41 16.85
C ASP A 83 -17.28 5.99 17.35
N ALA A 84 -16.30 5.14 17.62
CA ALA A 84 -14.96 5.57 18.04
C ALA A 84 -14.27 6.35 16.90
N ALA A 85 -14.53 5.97 15.64
CA ALA A 85 -14.02 6.68 14.47
C ALA A 85 -14.64 8.09 14.30
N GLN A 86 -15.67 8.43 15.08
CA GLN A 86 -16.24 9.78 15.15
C GLN A 86 -15.71 10.61 16.33
N ASP A 87 -14.85 10.07 17.19
CA ASP A 87 -14.33 10.82 18.34
C ASP A 87 -13.51 12.03 17.87
N LYS A 88 -13.89 13.21 18.38
CA LYS A 88 -13.24 14.49 18.03
C LYS A 88 -11.79 14.55 18.51
N ARG A 89 -11.50 14.02 19.70
CA ARG A 89 -10.15 14.05 20.30
C ARG A 89 -9.18 13.19 19.50
N ILE A 90 -9.64 12.03 19.03
CA ILE A 90 -8.83 11.15 18.17
C ILE A 90 -8.54 11.85 16.83
N ALA A 91 -9.54 12.51 16.24
CA ALA A 91 -9.33 13.27 15.01
C ALA A 91 -8.37 14.46 15.17
N GLU A 92 -8.41 15.15 16.31
CA GLU A 92 -7.46 16.22 16.66
C GLU A 92 -6.05 15.67 16.83
N LEU A 93 -5.90 14.53 17.52
CA LEU A 93 -4.63 13.83 17.65
C LEU A 93 -4.02 13.47 16.28
N VAL A 94 -4.84 12.98 15.35
CA VAL A 94 -4.42 12.69 13.97
C VAL A 94 -4.06 13.95 13.20
N ALA A 95 -4.78 15.06 13.43
CA ALA A 95 -4.52 16.29 12.71
C ALA A 95 -3.12 16.88 12.99
N GLU A 96 -2.57 16.61 14.18
CA GLU A 96 -1.24 17.04 14.59
C GLU A 96 -0.13 16.02 14.30
N ALA A 97 -0.46 14.85 13.73
CA ALA A 97 0.49 13.78 13.49
C ALA A 97 1.45 14.10 12.34
N GLN A 98 2.73 13.73 12.50
CA GLN A 98 3.73 13.73 11.42
C GLN A 98 3.76 12.36 10.72
N GLY A 99 3.46 11.29 11.44
CA GLY A 99 3.30 9.94 10.92
C GLY A 99 1.97 9.31 11.33
N ILE A 100 1.34 8.58 10.42
CA ILE A 100 0.12 7.81 10.68
C ILE A 100 0.38 6.36 10.28
N PHE A 101 0.14 5.42 11.18
CA PHE A 101 0.39 4.00 10.95
C PHE A 101 -0.91 3.19 10.98
N LEU A 102 -1.16 2.39 9.95
CA LEU A 102 -2.30 1.47 9.86
C LEU A 102 -1.79 0.02 9.93
N GLY A 103 -2.14 -0.69 11.00
CA GLY A 103 -1.78 -2.08 11.22
C GLY A 103 -2.50 -3.08 10.30
N GLY A 104 -2.05 -4.33 10.34
CA GLY A 104 -2.63 -5.46 9.60
C GLY A 104 -3.87 -6.08 10.27
N GLY A 105 -4.48 -7.04 9.57
CA GLY A 105 -5.71 -7.75 9.98
C GLY A 105 -6.72 -7.84 8.82
N ASP A 106 -7.94 -7.36 9.04
CA ASP A 106 -9.00 -7.29 8.04
C ASP A 106 -9.14 -5.87 7.43
N GLN A 107 -8.78 -5.74 6.15
CA GLN A 107 -8.89 -4.50 5.39
C GLN A 107 -10.34 -4.06 5.13
N VAL A 108 -11.29 -5.00 5.04
CA VAL A 108 -12.71 -4.70 4.85
C VAL A 108 -13.24 -4.02 6.11
N HIS A 109 -12.95 -4.60 7.28
CA HIS A 109 -13.33 -4.02 8.56
C HIS A 109 -12.67 -2.64 8.80
N LEU A 110 -11.37 -2.51 8.49
CA LEU A 110 -10.65 -1.23 8.58
C LEU A 110 -11.33 -0.13 7.74
N VAL A 111 -11.62 -0.40 6.47
CA VAL A 111 -12.26 0.57 5.58
C VAL A 111 -13.69 0.88 6.03
N ALA A 112 -14.47 -0.11 6.45
CA ALA A 112 -15.84 0.10 6.93
C ALA A 112 -15.90 0.99 8.19
N THR A 113 -14.93 0.82 9.10
CA THR A 113 -14.85 1.58 10.35
C THR A 113 -14.33 3.01 10.11
N ILE A 114 -13.21 3.16 9.39
CA ILE A 114 -12.52 4.46 9.22
C ILE A 114 -13.07 5.26 8.04
N GLY A 115 -13.53 4.62 6.97
CA GLY A 115 -14.00 5.26 5.75
C GLY A 115 -15.18 6.20 5.99
N GLY A 116 -15.02 7.47 5.57
CA GLY A 116 -16.05 8.51 5.73
C GLY A 116 -16.33 8.92 7.18
N SER A 117 -15.47 8.53 8.13
CA SER A 117 -15.53 8.96 9.52
C SER A 117 -14.75 10.26 9.75
N ARG A 118 -14.91 10.86 10.94
CA ARG A 118 -14.12 12.03 11.35
C ARG A 118 -12.62 11.70 11.40
N VAL A 119 -12.25 10.55 11.94
CA VAL A 119 -10.85 10.07 11.98
C VAL A 119 -10.33 9.84 10.56
N GLY A 120 -11.10 9.18 9.69
CA GLY A 120 -10.71 8.96 8.29
C GLY A 120 -10.48 10.26 7.50
N ASN A 121 -11.33 11.27 7.72
CA ASN A 121 -11.13 12.60 7.14
C ASN A 121 -9.86 13.27 7.70
N ALA A 122 -9.62 13.18 9.01
CA ALA A 122 -8.40 13.72 9.62
C ALA A 122 -7.13 13.06 9.05
N ILE A 123 -7.13 11.74 8.82
CA ILE A 123 -6.03 11.02 8.16
C ILE A 123 -5.77 11.59 6.77
N ARG A 124 -6.84 11.73 5.96
CA ARG A 124 -6.74 12.29 4.61
C ARG A 124 -6.20 13.72 4.60
N ASP A 125 -6.65 14.54 5.54
CA ASP A 125 -6.22 15.94 5.60
C ASP A 125 -4.79 16.07 6.13
N ALA A 126 -4.37 15.23 7.08
CA ALA A 126 -2.99 15.15 7.53
C ALA A 126 -2.06 14.73 6.39
N TYR A 127 -2.44 13.69 5.63
CA TYR A 127 -1.72 13.27 4.43
C TYR A 127 -1.56 14.40 3.41
N ARG A 128 -2.63 15.17 3.17
CA ARG A 128 -2.58 16.34 2.26
C ARG A 128 -1.68 17.47 2.76
N ARG A 129 -1.49 17.59 4.09
CA ARG A 129 -0.55 18.54 4.70
C ARG A 129 0.90 18.04 4.70
N GLY A 130 1.15 16.82 4.25
CA GLY A 130 2.49 16.25 4.16
C GLY A 130 2.85 15.26 5.28
N ALA A 131 1.90 14.84 6.11
CA ALA A 131 2.15 13.73 7.03
C ALA A 131 2.41 12.44 6.25
N ILE A 132 3.30 11.60 6.78
CA ILE A 132 3.60 10.28 6.21
C ILE A 132 2.50 9.32 6.64
N VAL A 133 1.91 8.59 5.69
CA VAL A 133 0.94 7.53 6.03
C VAL A 133 1.52 6.18 5.65
N CYS A 134 1.68 5.33 6.65
CA CYS A 134 2.15 3.96 6.50
C CYS A 134 1.00 2.98 6.72
N GLY A 135 0.94 1.95 5.89
CA GLY A 135 0.05 0.81 6.09
C GLY A 135 0.83 -0.49 5.94
N THR A 136 0.56 -1.49 6.78
CA THR A 136 1.14 -2.83 6.64
C THR A 136 0.06 -3.88 6.45
N SER A 137 0.28 -4.82 5.53
CA SER A 137 -0.68 -5.85 5.17
C SER A 137 -2.05 -5.24 4.80
N ALA A 138 -3.12 -5.54 5.56
CA ALA A 138 -4.43 -4.92 5.39
C ALA A 138 -4.41 -3.38 5.38
N GLY A 139 -3.55 -2.75 6.19
CA GLY A 139 -3.37 -1.30 6.19
C GLY A 139 -2.86 -0.77 4.85
N ALA A 140 -1.93 -1.48 4.19
CA ALA A 140 -1.43 -1.10 2.88
C ALA A 140 -2.52 -1.23 1.82
N ALA A 141 -3.24 -2.35 1.82
CA ALA A 141 -4.38 -2.58 0.92
C ALA A 141 -5.44 -1.49 1.06
N ALA A 142 -5.81 -1.13 2.29
CA ALA A 142 -6.82 -0.12 2.57
C ALA A 142 -6.48 1.28 2.07
N LEU A 143 -5.20 1.62 1.83
CA LEU A 143 -4.79 2.93 1.32
C LEU A 143 -5.07 3.12 -0.19
N THR A 144 -5.40 2.04 -0.90
CA THR A 144 -5.82 2.09 -2.30
C THR A 144 -7.27 2.54 -2.47
N GLU A 145 -7.69 2.86 -3.69
CA GLU A 145 -9.11 3.09 -4.02
C GLU A 145 -9.92 1.79 -4.05
N THR A 146 -9.25 0.66 -4.32
CA THR A 146 -9.88 -0.65 -4.47
C THR A 146 -9.09 -1.71 -3.73
N ILE A 147 -9.70 -2.29 -2.69
CA ILE A 147 -9.10 -3.38 -1.91
C ILE A 147 -9.34 -4.73 -2.57
N LEU A 148 -8.38 -5.64 -2.39
CA LEU A 148 -8.51 -7.06 -2.67
C LEU A 148 -8.46 -7.82 -1.33
N ALA A 149 -9.47 -8.62 -1.06
CA ALA A 149 -9.57 -9.46 0.14
C ALA A 149 -10.06 -10.87 -0.24
N GLY A 150 -9.83 -11.85 0.64
CA GLY A 150 -10.22 -13.24 0.40
C GLY A 150 -9.62 -13.84 -0.87
N GLY A 151 -10.28 -14.83 -1.48
CA GLY A 151 -9.76 -15.55 -2.64
C GLY A 151 -8.59 -16.48 -2.29
N GLU A 152 -8.51 -16.88 -1.03
CA GLU A 152 -7.53 -17.81 -0.49
C GLU A 152 -8.09 -18.51 0.76
N VAL A 153 -7.33 -19.50 1.23
CA VAL A 153 -7.54 -20.07 2.57
C VAL A 153 -6.96 -19.09 3.59
N ASP A 154 -7.80 -18.59 4.49
CA ASP A 154 -7.39 -17.68 5.56
C ASP A 154 -6.50 -18.37 6.60
N GLU A 155 -6.04 -17.61 7.60
CA GLU A 155 -5.15 -18.10 8.66
C GLU A 155 -5.81 -19.16 9.56
N GLN A 156 -7.14 -19.27 9.50
CA GLN A 156 -7.95 -20.23 10.22
C GLN A 156 -8.26 -21.48 9.38
N GLY A 157 -7.75 -21.55 8.14
CA GLY A 157 -7.97 -22.68 7.25
C GLY A 157 -9.29 -22.62 6.47
N VAL A 158 -9.99 -21.48 6.47
CA VAL A 158 -11.28 -21.29 5.80
C VAL A 158 -11.06 -20.70 4.41
N ASN A 159 -11.62 -21.34 3.38
CA ASN A 159 -11.61 -20.77 2.04
C ASN A 159 -12.61 -19.61 1.97
N THR A 160 -12.12 -18.41 1.67
CA THR A 160 -12.93 -17.20 1.56
C THR A 160 -13.03 -16.79 0.10
N ASP A 161 -14.22 -16.40 -0.32
CA ASP A 161 -14.43 -15.89 -1.67
C ASP A 161 -13.64 -14.59 -1.89
N MET A 162 -13.23 -14.36 -3.14
CA MET A 162 -12.55 -13.12 -3.51
C MET A 162 -13.51 -11.93 -3.36
N HIS A 163 -13.11 -10.94 -2.59
CA HIS A 163 -13.80 -9.69 -2.41
C HIS A 163 -12.98 -8.54 -3.00
N ILE A 164 -13.60 -7.79 -3.92
CA ILE A 164 -13.05 -6.56 -4.48
C ILE A 164 -14.01 -5.44 -4.10
N GLY A 165 -13.51 -4.43 -3.40
CA GLY A 165 -14.34 -3.40 -2.78
C GLY A 165 -13.65 -2.05 -2.67
N PRO A 166 -14.34 -1.01 -2.19
CA PRO A 166 -13.75 0.31 -2.01
C PRO A 166 -12.66 0.30 -0.93
N GLY A 167 -11.63 1.12 -1.10
CA GLY A 167 -10.64 1.46 -0.07
C GLY A 167 -10.73 2.93 0.38
N LEU A 168 -9.72 3.40 1.10
CA LEU A 168 -9.65 4.79 1.60
C LEU A 168 -9.25 5.79 0.51
N GLY A 169 -8.60 5.31 -0.55
CA GLY A 169 -8.26 6.08 -1.76
C GLY A 169 -7.15 7.11 -1.57
N LEU A 170 -6.21 6.88 -0.64
CA LEU A 170 -5.09 7.81 -0.41
C LEU A 170 -4.02 7.73 -1.51
N LEU A 171 -3.83 6.55 -2.09
CA LEU A 171 -2.85 6.35 -3.17
C LEU A 171 -3.15 7.22 -4.41
N GLY A 172 -4.43 7.51 -4.69
CA GLY A 172 -4.82 8.39 -5.81
C GLY A 172 -4.52 7.84 -7.20
N PHE A 173 -4.19 6.55 -7.31
CA PHE A 173 -4.03 5.82 -8.56
C PHE A 173 -4.99 4.65 -8.60
N ARG A 174 -5.47 4.31 -9.80
CA ARG A 174 -6.29 3.13 -10.07
C ARG A 174 -5.45 1.86 -9.91
N ALA A 175 -5.30 1.42 -8.67
CA ALA A 175 -4.51 0.27 -8.28
C ALA A 175 -5.15 -0.46 -7.10
N MET A 176 -4.81 -1.75 -6.97
CA MET A 176 -5.07 -2.57 -5.79
C MET A 176 -3.75 -3.16 -5.31
N ILE A 177 -3.62 -3.36 -4.00
CA ILE A 177 -2.44 -3.95 -3.38
C ILE A 177 -2.80 -5.34 -2.87
N ASP A 178 -1.94 -6.30 -3.18
CA ASP A 178 -1.91 -7.62 -2.57
C ASP A 178 -0.63 -7.74 -1.72
N THR A 179 -0.75 -8.24 -0.50
CA THR A 179 0.31 -8.27 0.50
C THR A 179 0.77 -9.71 0.77
N HIS A 180 1.87 -9.91 1.50
CA HIS A 180 2.47 -11.22 1.74
C HIS A 180 2.66 -12.02 0.43
N PHE A 181 3.04 -11.30 -0.63
CA PHE A 181 2.70 -11.68 -1.99
C PHE A 181 3.42 -12.94 -2.45
N ALA A 182 4.75 -12.95 -2.40
CA ALA A 182 5.56 -14.13 -2.71
C ALA A 182 5.33 -15.24 -1.67
N GLU A 183 5.22 -14.89 -0.39
CA GLU A 183 5.12 -15.81 0.74
C GLU A 183 3.85 -16.67 0.66
N ARG A 184 2.74 -16.05 0.25
CA ARG A 184 1.44 -16.73 0.08
C ARG A 184 1.15 -17.12 -1.37
N ARG A 185 2.14 -17.00 -2.29
CA ARG A 185 2.05 -17.38 -3.71
C ARG A 185 0.85 -16.75 -4.44
N ARG A 186 0.57 -15.48 -4.15
CA ARG A 186 -0.67 -14.80 -4.56
C ARG A 186 -0.70 -14.28 -6.01
N LEU A 187 0.30 -14.61 -6.83
CA LEU A 187 0.36 -14.19 -8.24
C LEU A 187 -0.89 -14.59 -9.03
N HIS A 188 -1.35 -15.84 -8.88
CA HIS A 188 -2.56 -16.31 -9.57
C HIS A 188 -3.81 -15.54 -9.13
N ARG A 189 -3.95 -15.27 -7.82
CA ARG A 189 -5.06 -14.50 -7.28
C ARG A 189 -5.10 -13.09 -7.87
N LEU A 190 -3.94 -12.43 -7.92
CA LEU A 190 -3.81 -11.10 -8.49
C LEU A 190 -4.11 -11.09 -10.00
N PHE A 191 -3.72 -12.13 -10.74
CA PHE A 191 -4.09 -12.26 -12.16
C PHE A 191 -5.61 -12.37 -12.36
N VAL A 192 -6.31 -13.17 -11.56
CA VAL A 192 -7.77 -13.25 -11.61
C VAL A 192 -8.39 -11.88 -11.30
N ALA A 193 -7.92 -11.20 -10.25
CA ALA A 193 -8.45 -9.90 -9.85
C ALA A 193 -8.28 -8.82 -10.94
N ILE A 194 -7.10 -8.77 -11.58
CA ILE A 194 -6.80 -7.82 -12.66
C ILE A 194 -7.48 -8.21 -13.97
N ALA A 195 -7.66 -9.50 -14.25
CA ALA A 195 -8.43 -9.94 -15.41
C ALA A 195 -9.88 -9.42 -15.37
N SER A 196 -10.53 -9.53 -14.21
CA SER A 196 -11.89 -8.99 -14.01
C SER A 196 -11.93 -7.46 -13.93
N ASN A 197 -10.77 -6.80 -13.77
CA ASN A 197 -10.66 -5.35 -13.59
C ASN A 197 -9.43 -4.80 -14.34
N PRO A 198 -9.36 -4.89 -15.68
CA PRO A 198 -8.14 -4.62 -16.46
C PRO A 198 -7.67 -3.17 -16.39
N ASP A 199 -8.57 -2.28 -16.03
CA ASP A 199 -8.31 -0.88 -15.75
C ASP A 199 -7.47 -0.64 -14.48
N LEU A 200 -7.46 -1.57 -13.53
CA LEU A 200 -6.68 -1.48 -12.31
C LEU A 200 -5.25 -1.97 -12.55
N MET A 201 -4.32 -1.43 -11.79
CA MET A 201 -2.97 -1.99 -11.64
C MET A 201 -2.92 -2.86 -10.39
N GLY A 202 -2.41 -4.07 -10.50
CA GLY A 202 -2.12 -4.92 -9.35
C GLY A 202 -0.72 -4.63 -8.84
N LEU A 203 -0.56 -4.48 -7.53
CA LEU A 203 0.73 -4.33 -6.86
C LEU A 203 0.84 -5.42 -5.79
N GLY A 204 1.63 -6.46 -6.07
CA GLY A 204 1.98 -7.50 -5.11
C GLY A 204 3.24 -7.07 -4.34
N ILE A 205 3.12 -6.86 -3.03
CA ILE A 205 4.22 -6.44 -2.16
C ILE A 205 4.61 -7.60 -1.23
N ASP A 206 5.88 -7.98 -1.26
CA ASP A 206 6.43 -9.06 -0.43
C ASP A 206 6.53 -8.66 1.05
N GLU A 207 6.71 -9.63 1.94
CA GLU A 207 6.93 -9.35 3.36
C GLU A 207 8.21 -8.53 3.60
N ASP A 208 8.23 -7.76 4.69
CA ASP A 208 9.35 -6.91 5.11
C ASP A 208 9.89 -5.99 3.99
N THR A 209 8.96 -5.57 3.11
CA THR A 209 9.21 -4.75 1.93
C THR A 209 8.15 -3.66 1.86
N ALA A 210 8.58 -2.45 1.53
CA ALA A 210 7.73 -1.29 1.35
C ALA A 210 7.79 -0.77 -0.09
N LEU A 211 6.64 -0.41 -0.64
CA LEU A 211 6.53 0.51 -1.76
C LEU A 211 6.35 1.92 -1.21
N VAL A 212 7.38 2.75 -1.29
CA VAL A 212 7.34 4.15 -0.86
C VAL A 212 6.89 5.01 -2.03
N VAL A 213 5.84 5.81 -1.84
CA VAL A 213 5.23 6.61 -2.91
C VAL A 213 5.30 8.09 -2.59
N GLU A 214 5.88 8.86 -3.51
CA GLU A 214 5.95 10.32 -3.47
C GLU A 214 5.46 10.92 -4.79
N GLY A 215 4.33 11.64 -4.74
CA GLY A 215 3.68 12.15 -5.94
C GLY A 215 3.20 11.02 -6.84
N HIS A 216 3.89 10.79 -7.96
CA HIS A 216 3.61 9.69 -8.89
C HIS A 216 4.78 8.71 -9.04
N LEU A 217 5.84 8.91 -8.28
CA LEU A 217 6.99 8.02 -8.26
C LEU A 217 6.92 7.11 -7.05
N ALA A 218 7.29 5.86 -7.26
CA ALA A 218 7.37 4.86 -6.23
C ALA A 218 8.73 4.17 -6.25
N GLU A 219 9.25 3.81 -5.08
CA GLU A 219 10.49 3.06 -4.92
C GLU A 219 10.30 1.90 -3.95
N VAL A 220 11.08 0.84 -4.14
CA VAL A 220 11.04 -0.36 -3.29
C VAL A 220 12.14 -0.26 -2.25
N VAL A 221 11.79 -0.53 -1.00
CA VAL A 221 12.69 -0.55 0.15
C VAL A 221 12.45 -1.84 0.95
N GLY A 222 13.49 -2.46 1.52
CA GLY A 222 13.36 -3.70 2.29
C GLY A 222 13.86 -4.95 1.58
N LYS A 223 13.48 -6.12 2.09
CA LYS A 223 14.14 -7.40 1.77
C LYS A 223 13.70 -8.05 0.45
N GLY A 224 12.50 -7.77 0.00
CA GLY A 224 11.85 -8.40 -1.15
C GLY A 224 11.67 -7.45 -2.32
N GLY A 225 10.63 -7.70 -3.11
CA GLY A 225 10.30 -6.89 -4.28
C GLY A 225 8.84 -6.49 -4.32
N VAL A 226 8.50 -5.76 -5.39
CA VAL A 226 7.12 -5.46 -5.75
C VAL A 226 6.85 -5.96 -7.16
N THR A 227 5.86 -6.85 -7.29
CA THR A 227 5.37 -7.29 -8.59
C THR A 227 4.24 -6.39 -9.03
N PHE A 228 4.35 -5.73 -10.18
CA PHE A 228 3.23 -5.02 -10.77
C PHE A 228 2.59 -5.84 -11.89
N VAL A 229 1.26 -5.73 -11.99
CA VAL A 229 0.44 -6.36 -13.02
C VAL A 229 -0.42 -5.28 -13.67
N ASP A 230 -0.33 -5.12 -14.98
CA ASP A 230 -1.06 -4.10 -15.75
C ASP A 230 -1.99 -4.78 -16.76
N GLY A 231 -3.30 -4.69 -16.49
CA GLY A 231 -4.35 -5.32 -17.28
C GLY A 231 -4.74 -4.57 -18.56
N ARG A 232 -4.24 -3.34 -18.77
CA ARG A 232 -4.65 -2.49 -19.92
C ARG A 232 -4.34 -3.09 -21.30
N GLY A 233 -3.38 -4.03 -21.36
CA GLY A 233 -2.99 -4.73 -22.58
C GLY A 233 -3.69 -6.05 -22.84
N VAL A 234 -4.56 -6.50 -21.92
CA VAL A 234 -5.25 -7.79 -22.01
C VAL A 234 -6.10 -7.82 -23.28
N ARG A 235 -5.94 -8.88 -24.07
CA ARG A 235 -6.65 -9.09 -25.35
C ARG A 235 -7.78 -10.10 -25.25
N PHE A 236 -7.71 -10.97 -24.25
CA PHE A 236 -8.72 -11.97 -23.97
C PHE A 236 -8.59 -12.39 -22.50
N ASP A 237 -9.72 -12.51 -21.83
CA ASP A 237 -9.86 -13.17 -20.56
C ASP A 237 -11.20 -13.93 -20.50
N ASN A 238 -11.26 -14.95 -19.64
CA ASN A 238 -12.52 -15.60 -19.25
C ASN A 238 -12.79 -15.41 -17.75
N ALA A 239 -12.37 -14.30 -17.15
CA ALA A 239 -12.39 -14.14 -15.70
C ALA A 239 -13.79 -14.23 -15.09
N ASN A 240 -14.80 -13.78 -15.84
CA ASN A 240 -16.23 -13.89 -15.47
C ASN A 240 -16.72 -15.36 -15.41
N GLU A 241 -16.01 -16.29 -16.05
CA GLU A 241 -16.34 -17.72 -16.06
C GLU A 241 -15.57 -18.49 -14.98
N VAL A 242 -14.63 -17.84 -14.29
CA VAL A 242 -13.82 -18.41 -13.21
C VAL A 242 -14.66 -18.49 -11.92
N THR A 243 -15.71 -19.31 -11.98
CA THR A 243 -16.37 -19.90 -10.81
C THR A 243 -15.76 -21.26 -10.49
N THR A 244 -16.02 -21.77 -9.29
CA THR A 244 -15.49 -23.03 -8.72
C THR A 244 -15.35 -24.16 -9.76
N GLY A 245 -14.16 -24.32 -10.34
CA GLY A 245 -13.81 -25.39 -11.30
C GLY A 245 -13.31 -24.95 -12.68
N SER A 246 -13.57 -23.72 -13.12
CA SER A 246 -13.10 -23.20 -14.41
C SER A 246 -11.64 -22.72 -14.34
N ARG A 247 -10.86 -22.94 -15.40
CA ARG A 247 -9.47 -22.44 -15.50
C ARG A 247 -9.46 -21.02 -16.09
N LEU A 248 -8.65 -20.15 -15.49
CA LEU A 248 -8.36 -18.83 -16.04
C LEU A 248 -7.55 -18.98 -17.34
N THR A 249 -8.02 -18.31 -18.38
CA THR A 249 -7.31 -18.09 -19.64
C THR A 249 -7.12 -16.59 -19.79
N LEU A 250 -5.88 -16.15 -19.97
CA LEU A 250 -5.51 -14.75 -20.14
C LEU A 250 -4.54 -14.60 -21.29
N SER A 251 -4.76 -13.58 -22.12
CA SER A 251 -3.89 -13.25 -23.25
C SER A 251 -3.38 -11.81 -23.13
N TYR A 252 -2.05 -11.62 -23.23
CA TYR A 252 -1.35 -10.32 -23.18
C TYR A 252 -1.47 -9.56 -21.86
N LEU A 253 -1.08 -10.20 -20.75
CA LEU A 253 -0.91 -9.53 -19.47
C LEU A 253 0.52 -8.98 -19.35
N ARG A 254 0.67 -7.72 -18.93
CA ARG A 254 1.98 -7.14 -18.62
C ARG A 254 2.28 -7.31 -17.14
N VAL A 255 3.41 -7.95 -16.86
CA VAL A 255 3.91 -8.18 -15.51
C VAL A 255 5.34 -7.68 -15.43
N GLY A 256 5.70 -7.03 -14.33
CA GLY A 256 7.08 -6.67 -14.05
C GLY A 256 7.40 -6.74 -12.57
N LEU A 257 8.68 -6.86 -12.27
CA LEU A 257 9.20 -6.93 -10.91
C LEU A 257 10.06 -5.69 -10.66
N LEU A 258 9.83 -5.08 -9.51
CA LEU A 258 10.54 -3.90 -9.02
C LEU A 258 11.36 -4.34 -7.82
N GLY A 259 12.67 -4.09 -7.88
CA GLY A 259 13.57 -4.20 -6.75
C GLY A 259 14.07 -2.82 -6.31
N PRO A 260 14.83 -2.76 -5.21
CA PRO A 260 15.46 -1.53 -4.75
C PRO A 260 16.34 -0.86 -5.82
N GLY A 261 16.48 0.47 -5.71
CA GLY A 261 17.34 1.27 -6.60
C GLY A 261 16.69 1.76 -7.89
N TYR A 262 15.43 1.40 -8.16
CA TYR A 262 14.68 1.88 -9.32
C TYR A 262 13.41 2.61 -8.93
N GLN A 263 13.07 3.65 -9.69
CA GLN A 263 11.81 4.37 -9.55
C GLN A 263 10.77 3.83 -10.55
N PHE A 264 9.57 3.59 -10.06
CA PHE A 264 8.40 3.23 -10.84
C PHE A 264 7.44 4.41 -10.93
N ASN A 265 7.05 4.76 -12.15
CA ASN A 265 6.10 5.82 -12.41
C ASN A 265 4.69 5.23 -12.40
N LEU A 266 3.92 5.50 -11.33
CA LEU A 266 2.57 4.97 -11.12
C LEU A 266 1.57 5.47 -12.17
N ARG A 267 1.81 6.66 -12.74
CA ARG A 267 0.95 7.28 -13.76
C ARG A 267 1.09 6.56 -15.10
N GLU A 268 2.32 6.30 -15.51
CA GLU A 268 2.64 5.60 -16.76
C GLU A 268 2.54 4.06 -16.60
N ARG A 269 2.59 3.58 -15.35
CA ARG A 269 2.77 2.19 -14.94
C ARG A 269 4.05 1.60 -15.54
N GLU A 270 5.16 2.31 -15.46
CA GLU A 270 6.43 1.92 -16.09
C GLU A 270 7.63 2.37 -15.27
N LEU A 271 8.78 1.73 -15.42
CA LEU A 271 10.03 2.23 -14.86
C LEU A 271 10.31 3.65 -15.34
N ASP A 272 10.62 4.55 -14.42
CA ASP A 272 10.76 5.98 -14.72
C ASP A 272 11.94 6.26 -15.67
N CYS A 273 12.99 5.43 -15.63
CA CYS A 273 14.10 5.50 -16.59
C CYS A 273 13.63 5.25 -18.04
N LEU A 274 12.66 4.35 -18.25
CA LEU A 274 12.06 4.07 -19.56
C LEU A 274 11.07 5.16 -19.98
N VAL A 275 10.39 5.79 -19.03
CA VAL A 275 9.53 6.95 -19.29
C VAL A 275 10.38 8.14 -19.78
N LYS A 276 11.49 8.41 -19.10
CA LYS A 276 12.43 9.47 -19.45
C LYS A 276 13.08 9.24 -20.83
N SER A 277 13.51 8.02 -21.15
CA SER A 277 14.13 7.71 -22.45
C SER A 277 13.18 7.87 -23.64
N LYS A 278 11.88 7.55 -23.47
CA LYS A 278 10.85 7.80 -24.50
C LYS A 278 10.68 9.29 -24.81
N GLN A 279 10.86 10.16 -23.81
CA GLN A 279 10.71 11.61 -23.98
C GLN A 279 11.90 12.24 -24.71
N THR A 280 13.09 11.64 -24.63
CA THR A 280 14.31 12.13 -25.31
C THR A 280 14.44 11.68 -26.77
N ARG A 281 13.44 10.95 -27.33
CA ARG A 281 13.45 10.36 -28.69
C ARG A 281 14.61 9.40 -28.97
N GLU A 282 15.25 8.86 -27.94
CA GLU A 282 16.20 7.78 -28.12
C GLU A 282 15.42 6.47 -28.41
N PRO A 283 15.88 5.63 -29.35
CA PRO A 283 15.25 4.34 -29.58
C PRO A 283 15.30 3.54 -28.27
N VAL A 284 14.12 3.13 -27.78
CA VAL A 284 14.00 2.31 -26.56
C VAL A 284 14.46 0.89 -26.87
N ALA A 285 15.77 0.71 -26.99
CA ALA A 285 16.41 -0.58 -26.78
C ALA A 285 16.32 -0.93 -25.29
N SER A 286 16.48 -2.20 -24.95
CA SER A 286 16.52 -2.65 -23.55
C SER A 286 17.51 -1.79 -22.75
N VAL A 287 17.02 -0.97 -21.83
CA VAL A 287 17.88 -0.23 -20.90
C VAL A 287 18.35 -1.22 -19.87
N LYS A 288 19.65 -1.55 -19.88
CA LYS A 288 20.25 -2.32 -18.81
C LYS A 288 20.36 -1.41 -17.59
N GLY A 289 19.98 -1.94 -16.42
CA GLY A 289 20.19 -1.23 -15.16
C GLY A 289 21.68 -0.94 -14.96
N GLU A 290 21.98 0.29 -14.58
CA GLU A 290 23.30 0.62 -14.03
C GLU A 290 23.32 0.08 -12.61
N GLY A 291 24.31 -0.75 -12.26
CA GLY A 291 24.40 -1.35 -10.92
C GLY A 291 24.41 -0.25 -9.86
N ALA A 292 23.47 -0.34 -8.91
CA ALA A 292 23.45 0.48 -7.71
C ALA A 292 24.52 0.01 -6.71
#